data_AF-A0A954IPJ1-F1
#
_entry.id   AF-A0A954IPJ1-F1
#
_cell.length_a   1.000
_cell.length_b   1.000
_cell.length_c   1.000
_cell.angle_alpha   90.00
_cell.angle_beta   90.00
_cell.angle_gamma   90.00
#
_symmetry.space_group_name_H-M   'P 1'
#
loop_
_entity.id
_entity.type
_entity.pdbx_description
1 polymer ?
#
loop_
_entity_poly.entity_id
_entity_poly.type
_entity_poly.pdbx_seq_one_letter_code
_entity_poly.pdbx_strand_id
1 'polypeptide(L)' 'AVQNAEQLGVTGAVQSSWGPTVAVPAASPADAQTTADILNRCCDPEEFLIRIVQPRNIGATFCTDGDDNRPGDDHRSFG' A
#
# COMPACT_ATOMS: atom_id res chain seq x y z
N ALA A 1 7.34 -8.84 18.64
CA ALA A 1 7.30 -8.12 17.35
C ALA A 1 7.44 -6.60 17.53
N VAL A 2 6.53 -5.93 18.27
CA VAL A 2 6.54 -4.46 18.44
C VAL A 2 7.85 -3.90 19.05
N GLN A 3 8.44 -4.58 20.04
CA GLN A 3 9.70 -4.14 20.67
C GLN A 3 10.94 -4.16 19.75
N ASN A 4 10.93 -4.94 18.64
CA ASN A 4 12.03 -4.92 17.67
C ASN A 4 11.93 -3.74 16.69
N ALA A 5 10.73 -3.17 16.51
CA ALA A 5 10.50 -2.11 15.54
C ALA A 5 11.07 -0.76 16.02
N GLU A 6 10.93 -0.44 17.31
CA GLU A 6 11.45 0.82 17.90
C GLU A 6 12.98 0.94 17.77
N GLN A 7 13.70 -0.18 17.91
CA GLN A 7 15.16 -0.23 17.74
C GLN A 7 15.60 0.02 16.28
N LEU A 8 14.66 0.00 15.34
CA LEU A 8 14.90 0.14 13.91
C LEU A 8 14.39 1.47 13.34
N GLY A 9 14.08 2.44 14.22
CA GLY A 9 13.62 3.77 13.82
C GLY A 9 12.14 3.84 13.45
N VAL A 10 11.38 2.76 13.67
CA VAL A 10 9.92 2.79 13.54
C VAL A 10 9.35 3.65 14.66
N THR A 11 8.83 4.82 14.31
CA THR A 11 8.43 5.87 15.26
C THR A 11 7.11 5.56 15.99
N GLY A 12 6.42 4.50 15.56
CA GLY A 12 5.21 3.98 16.19
C GLY A 12 4.57 2.90 15.31
N ALA A 13 3.63 2.16 15.88
CA ALA A 13 2.78 1.24 15.14
C ALA A 13 1.37 1.32 15.73
N VAL A 14 0.35 1.39 14.88
CA VAL A 14 -1.05 1.58 15.31
C VAL A 14 -1.93 0.54 14.64
N GLN A 15 -2.77 -0.12 15.42
CA GLN A 15 -3.80 -1.00 14.87
C GLN A 15 -4.80 -0.20 14.05
N SER A 16 -5.11 -0.67 12.85
CA SER A 16 -6.12 -0.08 11.99
C SER A 16 -7.51 -0.55 12.42
N SER A 17 -8.29 0.35 13.02
CA SER A 17 -9.68 0.08 13.45
C SER A 17 -9.79 -1.22 14.28
N TRP A 18 -10.68 -2.12 13.91
CA TRP A 18 -10.88 -3.41 14.57
C TRP A 18 -9.83 -4.48 14.23
N GLY A 19 -8.76 -4.14 13.50
CA GLY A 19 -7.71 -5.06 13.09
C GLY A 19 -8.13 -5.98 11.94
N PRO A 20 -7.27 -6.93 11.52
CA PRO A 20 -5.96 -7.27 12.08
C PRO A 20 -4.80 -6.38 11.57
N THR A 21 -5.07 -5.47 10.63
CA THR A 21 -4.04 -4.65 9.98
C THR A 21 -3.37 -3.69 10.97
N VAL A 22 -2.05 -3.59 10.89
CA VAL A 22 -1.24 -2.60 11.63
C VAL A 22 -0.66 -1.60 10.63
N ALA A 23 -0.83 -0.31 10.93
CA ALA A 23 -0.21 0.78 10.19
C ALA A 23 1.06 1.24 10.89
N VAL A 24 2.12 1.42 10.10
CA VAL A 24 3.41 1.92 10.57
C VAL A 24 3.70 3.24 9.85
N PRO A 25 3.63 4.40 10.54
CA PRO A 25 4.00 5.67 9.93
C PRO A 25 5.50 5.71 9.62
N ALA A 26 5.83 6.27 8.45
CA ALA A 26 7.19 6.51 8.01
C ALA A 26 7.35 8.00 7.64
N ALA A 27 8.48 8.60 8.02
CA ALA A 27 8.75 10.02 7.76
C ALA A 27 9.11 10.29 6.30
N SER A 28 9.62 9.27 5.59
CA SER A 28 9.99 9.36 4.18
C SER A 28 9.72 8.03 3.44
N PRO A 29 9.69 8.03 2.09
CA PRO A 29 9.62 6.78 1.32
C PRO A 29 10.78 5.82 1.60
N ALA A 30 11.99 6.33 1.88
CA ALA A 30 13.15 5.51 2.20
C ALA A 30 12.98 4.79 3.55
N ASP A 31 12.41 5.49 4.55
CA ASP A 31 12.11 4.88 5.85
C ASP A 31 11.01 3.82 5.74
N ALA A 32 10.00 4.07 4.90
CA ALA A 32 8.94 3.10 4.63
C ALA A 32 9.49 1.81 4.00
N GLN A 33 10.41 1.94 3.03
CA GLN A 33 11.06 0.80 2.41
C GLN A 33 11.93 0.03 3.40
N THR A 34 12.75 0.74 4.18
CA THR A 34 13.60 0.14 5.21
C THR A 34 12.77 -0.66 6.23
N THR A 35 11.65 -0.08 6.67
CA THR A 35 10.71 -0.73 7.58
C THR A 35 10.09 -1.98 6.96
N ALA A 36 9.65 -1.91 5.70
CA ALA A 36 9.09 -3.05 5.00
C ALA A 36 10.11 -4.19 4.86
N ASP A 37 11.36 -3.88 4.51
CA ASP A 37 12.44 -4.87 4.38
C ASP A 37 12.73 -5.58 5.70
N ILE A 38 12.72 -4.85 6.81
CA ILE A 38 12.84 -5.41 8.16
C ILE A 38 11.69 -6.35 8.45
N LEU A 39 10.46 -5.90 8.25
CA LEU A 39 9.26 -6.69 8.56
C LEU A 39 9.22 -7.97 7.70
N ASN A 40 9.58 -7.88 6.42
CA ASN A 40 9.70 -9.05 5.53
C ASN A 40 10.73 -10.08 6.01
N ARG A 41 11.75 -9.68 6.76
CA ARG A 41 12.75 -10.60 7.34
C ARG A 41 12.31 -11.20 8.68
N CYS A 42 11.41 -10.53 9.39
CA CYS A 42 10.98 -10.90 10.74
C CYS A 42 9.63 -11.62 10.77
N CYS A 43 8.82 -11.48 9.73
CA CYS A 43 7.47 -12.03 9.62
C CYS A 43 7.43 -13.11 8.54
N ASP A 44 6.59 -14.12 8.74
CA ASP A 44 6.32 -15.12 7.71
C ASP A 44 5.49 -14.48 6.58
N PRO A 45 5.97 -14.51 5.32
CA PRO A 45 5.25 -13.94 4.19
C PRO A 45 3.91 -14.65 3.89
N GLU A 46 3.71 -15.89 4.33
CA GLU A 46 2.43 -16.60 4.18
C GLU A 46 1.38 -16.12 5.20
N GLU A 47 1.82 -15.53 6.31
CA GLU A 47 0.92 -15.00 7.36
C GLU A 47 0.70 -13.49 7.26
N PHE A 48 1.66 -12.74 6.70
CA PHE A 48 1.63 -11.28 6.70
C PHE A 48 1.87 -10.69 5.31
N LEU A 49 0.88 -9.92 4.84
CA LEU A 49 1.02 -9.08 3.65
C LEU A 49 1.47 -7.67 4.02
N ILE A 50 2.67 -7.28 3.61
CA ILE A 50 3.23 -5.95 3.84
C ILE A 50 3.02 -5.08 2.58
N ARG A 51 2.41 -3.90 2.75
CA ARG A 51 2.21 -2.92 1.68
C ARG A 51 2.66 -1.54 2.11
N ILE A 52 3.45 -0.90 1.25
CA ILE A 52 3.76 0.53 1.38
C ILE A 52 2.66 1.30 0.68
N VAL A 53 2.02 2.23 1.39
CA VAL A 53 0.93 3.05 0.88
C VAL A 53 1.21 4.52 1.16
N GLN A 54 0.72 5.38 0.28
CA GLN A 54 0.75 6.83 0.48
C GLN A 54 -0.64 7.31 0.94
N PRO A 55 -0.70 8.26 1.88
CA PRO A 55 -1.97 8.87 2.28
C PRO A 55 -2.60 9.57 1.07
N ARG A 56 -3.86 9.24 0.79
CA ARG A 56 -4.65 9.91 -0.23
C ARG A 56 -5.59 10.89 0.45
N ASN A 57 -5.43 12.18 0.15
CA ASN A 57 -6.34 13.23 0.61
C ASN A 57 -7.56 13.41 -0.30
N ILE A 58 -7.91 12.35 -1.03
CA ILE A 58 -9.07 12.32 -1.93
C ILE A 58 -10.06 11.26 -1.41
N GLY A 59 -11.34 11.59 -1.47
CA GLY A 59 -12.41 10.61 -1.24
C GLY A 59 -12.54 9.63 -2.41
N ALA A 60 -13.66 8.91 -2.45
CA ALA A 60 -13.97 8.04 -3.58
C ALA A 60 -13.97 8.85 -4.90
N THR A 61 -13.22 8.39 -5.89
CA THR A 61 -13.08 9.03 -7.20
C THR A 61 -13.28 7.95 -8.28
N PHE A 62 -13.93 8.30 -9.40
CA PHE A 62 -14.03 7.41 -10.55
C PHE A 62 -12.67 7.28 -11.24
N CYS A 63 -12.17 6.06 -11.37
CA CYS A 63 -10.99 5.77 -12.18
C CYS A 63 -11.47 5.16 -13.51
N THR A 64 -11.07 5.74 -14.63
CA THR A 64 -11.17 5.09 -15.94
C THR A 64 -9.90 4.28 -16.15
N ASP A 65 -10.00 2.95 -16.15
CA ASP A 65 -8.90 2.10 -16.59
C ASP A 65 -8.72 2.33 -18.10
N GLY A 66 -7.64 3.00 -18.48
CA GLY A 66 -7.32 3.28 -19.87
C GLY A 66 -6.84 2.03 -20.58
N ASP A 67 -7.77 1.15 -20.98
CA ASP A 67 -7.54 0.05 -21.92
C ASP A 67 -8.69 -0.02 -22.93
N ASP A 68 -8.73 0.95 -23.84
CA ASP A 68 -9.46 0.84 -25.11
C ASP A 68 -8.48 0.88 -26.29
N ASN A 69 -7.30 0.25 -26.14
CA ASN A 69 -6.44 -0.05 -27.29
C ASN A 69 -6.78 -1.45 -27.84
N ARG A 70 -8.03 -1.64 -28.28
CA ARG A 70 -8.39 -2.75 -29.17
C ARG A 70 -8.10 -2.33 -30.61
N PRO A 71 -7.16 -2.97 -31.32
CA PRO A 71 -6.96 -2.69 -32.73
C PRO A 71 -8.11 -3.35 -33.52
N GLY A 72 -8.98 -2.51 -34.09
CA GLY A 72 -10.02 -2.92 -35.03
C GLY A 72 -11.39 -3.10 -34.38
N ASP A 73 -12.25 -2.09 -34.54
CA ASP A 73 -13.63 -2.27 -34.99
C ASP A 73 -14.13 -0.91 -35.47
N ASP A 74 -13.77 -0.66 -36.72
CA ASP A 74 -14.46 0.18 -37.68
C ASP A 74 -15.97 -0.07 -37.70
N HIS A 75 -16.73 1.03 -37.82
CA HIS A 75 -18.20 1.16 -37.83
C HIS A 75 -18.86 1.17 -36.42
N ARG A 76 -19.57 2.21 -35.99
CA ARG A 76 -20.62 2.97 -36.69
C ARG A 76 -20.83 4.35 -36.06
N SER A 77 -20.96 5.35 -36.92
CA SER A 77 -21.56 6.65 -36.63
C SER A 77 -23.07 6.51 -36.40
N PHE A 78 -23.56 7.10 -35.33
CA PHE A 78 -24.91 7.69 -35.16
C PHE A 78 -24.71 8.71 -34.02
N GLY A 79 -25.19 9.96 -34.04
CA GLY A 79 -26.28 10.63 -34.73
C GLY A 79 -26.75 11.69 -33.74
#